data_AF-A0A7Y8C3U4-F1
#
_entry.id   AF-A0A7Y8C3U4-F1
#
_cell.length_a   1.000
_cell.length_b   1.000
_cell.length_c   1.000
_cell.angle_alpha   90.00
_cell.angle_beta   90.00
_cell.angle_gamma   90.00
#
_symmetry.space_group_name_H-M   'P 1'
#
loop_
_entity.id
_entity.type
_entity.pdbx_description
1 polymer ?
#
loop_
_entity_poly.entity_id
_entity_poly.type
_entity_poly.pdbx_seq_one_letter_code
_entity_poly.pdbx_strand_id
1 'polypeptide(L)'
;MTNLSNEEIDALKAQPKTELEKTYEHGLLTSKNKEIHNIAKVINFLSSMKVEDAMKETYSLIQKRLTIFMRSIKFDLREKIITEIKIIAKDMINFQTKAPLKTLSKNIALSREHRTILNHFAEAFQEFNFALRIATAHLEIIEIAIPKAEPEAIVMALFLSLQCLYKGDMRLIRESADPDRKQLAKNASTERSKHYTPAQVQTCILLKEFAPKGGWTSKPQAAKVIASILEEFLTLNKISTPNQVTPGNVQRRVRNWLDTIESIQMAYLENCSTANI
;
A
#
# COMPACT_ATOMS: atom_id res chain seq x y z
N MET A 1 -6.60 -23.96 0.67
CA MET A 1 -5.71 -23.82 -0.51
C MET A 1 -4.46 -23.09 -0.03
N THR A 2 -3.35 -23.11 -0.76
CA THR A 2 -2.05 -22.59 -0.30
C THR A 2 -2.15 -21.13 0.18
N ASN A 3 -1.66 -20.87 1.40
CA ASN A 3 -1.53 -19.52 1.92
C ASN A 3 -0.67 -18.70 0.95
N LEU A 4 -1.27 -17.67 0.34
CA LEU A 4 -0.64 -16.78 -0.62
C LEU A 4 0.63 -16.14 -0.04
N SER A 5 1.79 -16.64 -0.48
CA SER A 5 3.11 -16.18 -0.05
C SER A 5 3.44 -14.80 -0.62
N ASN A 6 4.39 -14.11 0.00
CA ASN A 6 4.81 -12.80 -0.52
C ASN A 6 5.58 -12.97 -1.84
N GLU A 7 6.29 -14.07 -2.00
CA GLU A 7 7.05 -14.45 -3.19
C GLU A 7 6.12 -14.67 -4.39
N GLU A 8 4.99 -15.36 -4.19
CA GLU A 8 3.95 -15.53 -5.23
C GLU A 8 3.33 -14.18 -5.63
N ILE A 9 3.09 -13.30 -4.66
CA ILE A 9 2.56 -11.95 -4.93
C ILE A 9 3.60 -11.11 -5.69
N ASP A 10 4.88 -11.20 -5.34
CA ASP A 10 5.97 -10.50 -6.01
C ASP A 10 6.15 -10.98 -7.45
N ALA A 11 6.11 -12.29 -7.68
CA ALA A 11 6.13 -12.86 -9.02
C ALA A 11 4.94 -12.37 -9.87
N LEU A 12 3.74 -12.32 -9.29
CA LEU A 12 2.54 -11.83 -9.96
C LEU A 12 2.62 -10.32 -10.27
N LYS A 13 3.21 -9.52 -9.38
CA LYS A 13 3.45 -8.08 -9.58
C LYS A 13 4.47 -7.82 -10.67
N ALA A 14 5.50 -8.67 -10.80
CA ALA A 14 6.54 -8.56 -11.82
C ALA A 14 6.06 -8.90 -13.24
N GLN A 15 4.89 -9.54 -13.38
CA GLN A 15 4.33 -9.83 -14.69
C GLN A 15 4.00 -8.53 -15.45
N PRO A 16 4.27 -8.47 -16.76
CA PRO A 16 3.89 -7.34 -17.59
C PRO A 16 2.41 -7.01 -17.45
N LYS A 17 2.08 -5.72 -17.47
CA LYS A 17 0.69 -5.26 -17.51
C LYS A 17 0.03 -5.71 -18.80
N THR A 18 -1.21 -6.20 -18.73
CA THR A 18 -1.99 -6.50 -19.93
C THR A 18 -2.37 -5.22 -20.68
N GLU A 19 -2.87 -5.34 -21.90
CA GLU A 19 -3.34 -4.17 -22.66
C GLU A 19 -4.56 -3.52 -21.99
N LEU A 20 -5.47 -4.30 -21.39
CA LEU A 20 -6.56 -3.75 -20.57
C LEU A 20 -6.03 -2.93 -19.40
N GLU A 21 -5.03 -3.46 -18.67
CA GLU A 21 -4.37 -2.75 -17.57
C GLU A 21 -3.77 -1.42 -18.02
N LYS A 22 -2.99 -1.45 -19.11
CA LYS A 22 -2.36 -0.24 -19.66
C LYS A 22 -3.40 0.78 -20.10
N THR A 23 -4.43 0.33 -20.82
CA THR A 23 -5.49 1.19 -21.36
C THR A 23 -6.25 1.88 -20.24
N TYR A 24 -6.58 1.14 -19.18
CA TYR A 24 -7.32 1.67 -18.04
C TYR A 24 -6.46 2.62 -17.18
N GLU A 25 -5.23 2.22 -16.83
CA GLU A 25 -4.37 3.00 -15.93
C GLU A 25 -3.78 4.26 -16.57
N HIS A 26 -3.48 4.24 -17.87
CA HIS A 26 -3.07 5.44 -18.60
C HIS A 26 -4.15 6.53 -18.49
N GLY A 27 -5.41 6.13 -18.42
CA GLY A 27 -6.53 7.03 -18.28
C GLY A 27 -6.64 7.72 -16.92
N LEU A 28 -6.18 7.08 -15.85
CA LEU A 28 -6.28 7.60 -14.48
C LEU A 28 -5.23 8.67 -14.16
N LEU A 29 -4.13 8.73 -14.93
CA LEU A 29 -2.98 9.61 -14.66
C LEU A 29 -3.09 11.01 -15.28
N THR A 30 -4.11 11.30 -16.10
CA THR A 30 -4.21 12.56 -16.84
C THR A 30 -5.46 13.36 -16.45
N SER A 31 -5.25 14.48 -15.75
CA SER A 31 -6.32 15.24 -15.10
C SER A 31 -7.07 16.20 -16.04
N LYS A 32 -8.36 16.37 -15.71
CA LYS A 32 -9.30 17.46 -16.03
C LYS A 32 -10.19 17.44 -17.27
N ASN A 33 -9.96 16.62 -18.31
CA ASN A 33 -10.95 16.53 -19.43
C ASN A 33 -10.88 15.21 -20.24
N LYS A 34 -10.15 14.20 -19.77
CA LYS A 34 -9.94 12.93 -20.47
C LYS A 34 -10.76 11.76 -19.92
N GLU A 35 -11.56 11.96 -18.87
CA GLU A 35 -12.40 10.89 -18.28
C GLU A 35 -13.27 10.22 -19.36
N ILE A 36 -14.01 11.00 -20.17
CA ILE A 36 -14.83 10.46 -21.27
C ILE A 36 -13.97 9.75 -22.33
N HIS A 37 -12.80 10.29 -22.69
CA HIS A 37 -11.91 9.69 -23.69
C HIS A 37 -11.31 8.36 -23.21
N ASN A 38 -11.04 8.22 -21.92
CA ASN A 38 -10.54 6.99 -21.33
C ASN A 38 -11.64 5.96 -21.16
N ILE A 39 -12.86 6.39 -20.78
CA ILE A 39 -14.06 5.55 -20.79
C ILE A 39 -14.26 4.97 -22.19
N ALA A 40 -14.25 5.80 -23.23
CA ALA A 40 -14.38 5.36 -24.61
C ALA A 40 -13.26 4.42 -25.03
N LYS A 41 -12.00 4.66 -24.64
CA LYS A 41 -10.88 3.76 -24.94
C LYS A 41 -11.04 2.38 -24.31
N VAL A 42 -11.43 2.30 -23.04
CA VAL A 42 -11.63 1.03 -22.34
C VAL A 42 -12.81 0.28 -22.93
N ILE A 43 -13.94 0.97 -23.19
CA ILE A 43 -15.10 0.37 -23.84
C ILE A 43 -14.71 -0.14 -25.23
N ASN A 44 -14.06 0.66 -26.06
CA ASN A 44 -13.63 0.26 -27.40
C ASN A 44 -12.66 -0.93 -27.36
N PHE A 45 -11.74 -0.98 -26.39
CA PHE A 45 -10.84 -2.11 -26.20
C PHE A 45 -11.64 -3.38 -25.87
N LEU A 46 -12.53 -3.33 -24.88
CA LEU A 46 -13.38 -4.47 -24.51
C LEU A 46 -14.30 -4.90 -25.65
N SER A 47 -14.88 -3.95 -26.40
CA SER A 47 -15.71 -4.21 -27.57
C SER A 47 -14.94 -4.80 -28.75
N SER A 48 -13.63 -4.59 -28.83
CA SER A 48 -12.79 -5.21 -29.87
C SER A 48 -12.50 -6.69 -29.63
N MET A 49 -12.76 -7.17 -28.41
CA MET A 49 -12.58 -8.55 -28.00
C MET A 49 -13.89 -9.34 -28.14
N LYS A 50 -13.78 -10.67 -28.24
CA LYS A 50 -14.94 -11.54 -28.00
C LYS A 50 -15.37 -11.41 -26.53
N VAL A 51 -16.68 -11.48 -26.27
CA VAL A 51 -17.25 -11.33 -24.93
C VAL A 51 -16.56 -12.26 -23.93
N GLU A 52 -16.31 -13.51 -24.31
CA GLU A 52 -15.66 -14.51 -23.46
C GLU A 52 -14.23 -14.10 -23.07
N ASP A 53 -13.49 -13.47 -24.00
CA ASP A 53 -12.12 -13.03 -23.76
C ASP A 53 -12.10 -11.73 -22.94
N ALA A 54 -13.02 -10.79 -23.21
CA ALA A 54 -13.21 -9.59 -22.41
C ALA A 54 -13.55 -9.93 -20.95
N MET A 55 -14.41 -10.93 -20.75
CA MET A 55 -14.75 -11.44 -19.42
C MET A 55 -13.54 -12.06 -18.72
N LYS A 56 -12.78 -12.93 -19.41
CA LYS A 56 -11.57 -13.53 -18.85
C LYS A 56 -10.54 -12.47 -18.44
N GLU A 57 -10.30 -11.48 -19.30
CA GLU A 57 -9.31 -10.44 -19.03
C GLU A 57 -9.76 -9.54 -17.87
N THR A 58 -11.05 -9.16 -17.83
CA THR A 58 -11.63 -8.38 -16.73
C THR A 58 -11.53 -9.13 -15.40
N TYR A 59 -11.93 -10.40 -15.35
CA TYR A 59 -11.85 -11.22 -14.14
C TYR A 59 -10.40 -11.41 -13.68
N SER A 60 -9.51 -11.72 -14.62
CA SER A 60 -8.07 -11.90 -14.34
C SER A 60 -7.48 -10.63 -13.73
N LEU A 61 -7.85 -9.46 -14.25
CA LEU A 61 -7.39 -8.18 -13.71
C LEU A 61 -7.90 -7.93 -12.28
N ILE A 62 -9.19 -8.13 -12.01
CA ILE A 62 -9.75 -7.97 -10.66
C ILE A 62 -9.03 -8.91 -9.69
N GLN A 63 -8.86 -10.18 -10.07
CA GLN A 63 -8.19 -11.19 -9.25
C GLN A 63 -6.72 -10.84 -9.02
N LYS A 64 -5.99 -10.44 -10.06
CA LYS A 64 -4.57 -10.02 -9.97
C LYS A 64 -4.42 -8.87 -8.97
N ARG A 65 -5.27 -7.85 -9.07
CA ARG A 65 -5.22 -6.69 -8.18
C ARG A 65 -5.59 -7.04 -6.74
N LEU A 66 -6.58 -7.90 -6.54
CA LEU A 66 -6.93 -8.38 -5.21
C LEU A 66 -5.74 -9.11 -4.57
N THR A 67 -5.12 -10.03 -5.31
CA THR A 67 -3.95 -10.78 -4.84
C THR A 67 -2.79 -9.86 -4.46
N ILE A 68 -2.49 -8.85 -5.29
CA ILE A 68 -1.45 -7.87 -4.99
C ILE A 68 -1.79 -7.10 -3.70
N PHE A 69 -3.04 -6.65 -3.56
CA PHE A 69 -3.49 -5.93 -2.38
C PHE A 69 -3.37 -6.76 -1.09
N MET A 70 -3.55 -8.09 -1.15
CA MET A 70 -3.38 -8.97 0.01
C MET A 70 -1.99 -8.89 0.66
N ARG A 71 -0.97 -8.38 -0.04
CA ARG A 71 0.35 -8.13 0.56
C ARG A 71 0.27 -7.20 1.77
N SER A 72 -0.59 -6.19 1.71
CA SER A 72 -0.82 -5.21 2.79
C SER A 72 -1.51 -5.81 4.02
N ILE A 73 -2.06 -7.02 3.89
CA ILE A 73 -2.79 -7.75 4.92
C ILE A 73 -1.87 -8.78 5.57
N LYS A 74 -2.03 -8.98 6.88
CA LYS A 74 -1.33 -10.03 7.63
C LYS A 74 -1.60 -11.40 7.00
N PHE A 75 -0.55 -12.20 6.90
CA PHE A 75 -0.54 -13.48 6.18
C PHE A 75 -1.66 -14.43 6.62
N ASP A 76 -1.86 -14.56 7.93
CA ASP A 76 -2.88 -15.38 8.59
C ASP A 76 -4.33 -14.98 8.27
N LEU A 77 -4.55 -13.77 7.76
CA LEU A 77 -5.88 -13.23 7.46
C LEU A 77 -6.25 -13.31 5.98
N ARG A 78 -5.28 -13.55 5.08
CA ARG A 78 -5.47 -13.42 3.62
C ARG A 78 -6.53 -14.38 3.09
N GLU A 79 -6.45 -15.67 3.41
CA GLU A 79 -7.38 -16.69 2.91
C GLU A 79 -8.82 -16.42 3.40
N LYS A 80 -8.96 -16.01 4.66
CA LYS A 80 -10.25 -15.64 5.25
C LYS A 80 -10.87 -14.45 4.51
N ILE A 81 -10.09 -13.40 4.25
CA ILE A 81 -10.57 -12.21 3.52
C ILE A 81 -10.97 -12.58 2.08
N ILE A 82 -10.14 -13.34 1.36
CA ILE A 82 -10.46 -13.76 -0.02
C ILE A 82 -11.77 -14.55 -0.06
N THR A 83 -11.97 -15.46 0.90
CA THR A 83 -13.18 -16.26 1.01
C THR A 83 -14.40 -15.40 1.24
N GLU A 84 -14.32 -14.46 2.18
CA GLU A 84 -15.41 -13.51 2.47
C GLU A 84 -15.75 -12.62 1.26
N ILE A 85 -14.76 -12.07 0.55
CA ILE A 85 -15.01 -11.29 -0.67
C ILE A 85 -15.77 -12.13 -1.70
N LYS A 86 -15.39 -13.39 -1.90
CA LYS A 86 -16.08 -14.30 -2.84
C LYS A 86 -17.51 -14.60 -2.40
N ILE A 87 -17.78 -14.70 -1.11
CA ILE A 87 -19.14 -14.88 -0.58
C ILE A 87 -19.97 -13.63 -0.87
N ILE A 88 -19.43 -12.44 -0.56
CA ILE A 88 -20.09 -11.15 -0.78
C ILE A 88 -20.37 -10.92 -2.27
N ALA A 89 -19.40 -11.27 -3.13
CA ALA A 89 -19.53 -11.19 -4.57
C ALA A 89 -20.69 -12.03 -5.14
N LYS A 90 -21.01 -13.16 -4.49
CA LYS A 90 -22.10 -14.06 -4.90
C LYS A 90 -23.48 -13.57 -4.45
N ASP A 91 -23.56 -12.77 -3.38
CA ASP A 91 -24.83 -12.22 -2.91
C ASP A 91 -25.26 -11.02 -3.76
N MET A 92 -25.90 -11.31 -4.90
CA MET A 92 -26.47 -10.32 -5.81
C MET A 92 -27.90 -9.89 -5.42
N ILE A 93 -28.55 -10.57 -4.47
CA ILE A 93 -29.96 -10.30 -4.13
C ILE A 93 -30.08 -9.01 -3.32
N ASN A 94 -29.04 -8.68 -2.54
CA ASN A 94 -29.15 -7.56 -1.62
C ASN A 94 -28.64 -6.22 -2.14
N PHE A 95 -27.78 -6.12 -3.19
CA PHE A 95 -27.16 -4.88 -3.75
C PHE A 95 -26.70 -3.80 -2.72
N GLN A 96 -26.74 -4.10 -1.43
CA GLN A 96 -26.44 -3.23 -0.33
C GLN A 96 -25.00 -3.49 0.03
N THR A 97 -24.11 -2.83 -0.72
CA THR A 97 -22.65 -2.87 -0.56
C THR A 97 -22.16 -2.59 0.87
N LYS A 98 -23.02 -2.01 1.73
CA LYS A 98 -22.71 -1.64 3.12
C LYS A 98 -22.92 -2.73 4.17
N ALA A 99 -23.81 -3.70 3.95
CA ALA A 99 -24.17 -4.70 4.97
C ALA A 99 -23.11 -5.82 5.16
N PRO A 100 -22.48 -6.38 4.11
CA PRO A 100 -21.62 -7.55 4.26
C PRO A 100 -20.24 -7.28 4.87
N LEU A 101 -19.64 -6.11 4.62
CA LEU A 101 -18.32 -5.75 5.17
C LEU A 101 -18.35 -5.26 6.62
N LYS A 102 -19.53 -4.92 7.16
CA LYS A 102 -19.72 -4.78 8.61
C LYS A 102 -19.37 -6.10 9.31
N THR A 103 -19.71 -7.25 8.71
CA THR A 103 -19.41 -8.58 9.25
C THR A 103 -17.92 -8.89 9.19
N LEU A 104 -17.25 -8.56 8.09
CA LEU A 104 -15.80 -8.65 7.92
C LEU A 104 -15.04 -7.81 8.97
N SER A 105 -15.57 -6.62 9.29
CA SER A 105 -15.01 -5.72 10.31
C SER A 105 -15.23 -6.15 11.76
N LYS A 106 -16.21 -7.02 12.03
CA LYS A 106 -16.46 -7.56 13.38
C LYS A 106 -15.48 -8.67 13.74
N ASN A 107 -15.00 -9.43 12.75
CA ASN A 107 -14.23 -10.66 12.95
C ASN A 107 -12.75 -10.54 12.53
N ILE A 108 -12.35 -9.43 11.91
CA ILE A 108 -11.00 -9.18 11.42
C ILE A 108 -10.63 -7.71 11.67
N ALA A 109 -9.54 -7.50 12.42
CA ALA A 109 -9.04 -6.15 12.71
C ALA A 109 -8.41 -5.53 11.45
N LEU A 110 -9.18 -4.69 10.75
CA LEU A 110 -8.76 -4.00 9.53
C LEU A 110 -8.81 -2.48 9.70
N SER A 111 -7.85 -1.79 9.07
CA SER A 111 -7.86 -0.33 9.00
C SER A 111 -9.09 0.17 8.22
N ARG A 112 -9.44 1.45 8.36
CA ARG A 112 -10.52 2.06 7.56
C ARG A 112 -10.20 2.01 6.06
N GLU A 113 -8.95 2.25 5.70
CA GLU A 113 -8.47 2.23 4.31
C GLU A 113 -8.55 0.83 3.70
N HIS A 114 -8.10 -0.20 4.41
CA HIS A 114 -8.24 -1.59 3.94
C HIS A 114 -9.71 -1.97 3.73
N ARG A 115 -10.61 -1.57 4.64
CA ARG A 115 -12.05 -1.83 4.48
C ARG A 115 -12.61 -1.16 3.22
N THR A 116 -12.28 0.10 2.99
CA THR A 116 -12.72 0.82 1.79
C THR A 116 -12.24 0.13 0.51
N ILE A 117 -10.98 -0.28 0.46
CA ILE A 117 -10.43 -0.98 -0.71
C ILE A 117 -11.11 -2.34 -0.92
N LEU A 118 -11.35 -3.10 0.15
CA LEU A 118 -12.05 -4.38 0.07
C LEU A 118 -13.51 -4.23 -0.40
N ASN A 119 -14.18 -3.13 -0.05
CA ASN A 119 -15.50 -2.80 -0.60
C ASN A 119 -15.44 -2.63 -2.12
N HIS A 120 -14.43 -1.92 -2.64
CA HIS A 120 -14.26 -1.74 -4.09
C HIS A 120 -14.05 -3.07 -4.82
N PHE A 121 -13.27 -3.99 -4.24
CA PHE A 121 -13.13 -5.35 -4.78
C PHE A 121 -14.44 -6.13 -4.76
N ALA A 122 -15.19 -6.06 -3.67
CA ALA A 122 -16.49 -6.72 -3.59
C ALA A 122 -17.47 -6.17 -4.63
N GLU A 123 -17.56 -4.84 -4.78
CA GLU A 123 -18.36 -4.17 -5.81
C GLU A 123 -17.92 -4.59 -7.21
N ALA A 124 -16.62 -4.62 -7.50
CA ALA A 124 -16.09 -5.05 -8.79
C ALA A 124 -16.51 -6.49 -9.14
N PHE A 125 -16.41 -7.42 -8.19
CA PHE A 125 -16.85 -8.80 -8.42
C PHE A 125 -18.37 -8.93 -8.57
N GLN A 126 -19.17 -8.12 -7.85
CA GLN A 126 -20.63 -8.13 -8.01
C GLN A 126 -21.04 -7.67 -9.41
N GLU A 127 -20.46 -6.57 -9.90
CA GLU A 127 -20.69 -6.08 -11.27
C GLU A 127 -20.20 -7.09 -12.32
N PHE A 128 -19.06 -7.75 -12.08
CA PHE A 128 -18.58 -8.82 -12.95
C PHE A 128 -19.55 -10.01 -12.99
N ASN A 129 -20.07 -10.43 -11.84
CA ASN A 129 -21.03 -11.53 -11.77
C ASN A 129 -22.37 -11.16 -12.43
N PHE A 130 -22.77 -9.88 -12.36
CA PHE A 130 -23.91 -9.39 -13.12
C PHE A 130 -23.65 -9.50 -14.63
N ALA A 131 -22.49 -9.06 -15.11
CA ALA A 131 -22.07 -9.20 -16.52
C ALA A 131 -22.10 -10.68 -16.97
N LEU A 132 -21.57 -11.59 -16.14
CA LEU A 132 -21.61 -13.02 -16.38
C LEU A 132 -23.05 -13.52 -16.50
N ARG A 133 -23.92 -13.13 -15.56
CA ARG A 133 -25.32 -13.56 -15.57
C ARG A 133 -26.05 -13.12 -16.82
N ILE A 134 -25.92 -11.86 -17.24
CA ILE A 134 -26.60 -11.38 -18.46
C ILE A 134 -26.02 -11.99 -19.74
N ALA A 135 -24.74 -12.39 -19.72
CA ALA A 135 -24.11 -13.11 -20.82
C ALA A 135 -24.60 -14.59 -20.91
N THR A 136 -24.95 -15.20 -19.77
CA THR A 136 -25.34 -16.61 -19.66
C THR A 136 -26.83 -16.83 -19.35
N ALA A 137 -27.65 -15.77 -19.31
CA ALA A 137 -29.05 -15.79 -18.86
C ALA A 137 -29.97 -16.74 -19.65
N HIS A 138 -29.46 -17.35 -20.72
CA HIS A 138 -30.21 -18.25 -21.58
C HIS A 138 -30.51 -19.64 -21.03
N LEU A 139 -29.96 -20.07 -19.88
CA LEU A 139 -29.88 -21.51 -19.61
C LEU A 139 -30.60 -22.09 -18.41
N GLU A 140 -31.20 -21.30 -17.51
CA GLU A 140 -31.82 -21.90 -16.33
C GLU A 140 -33.19 -21.26 -16.01
N ILE A 141 -34.26 -21.97 -16.43
CA ILE A 141 -35.56 -22.12 -15.71
C ILE A 141 -36.85 -21.50 -16.32
N ILE A 142 -36.88 -20.81 -17.47
CA ILE A 142 -38.17 -20.27 -17.98
C ILE A 142 -38.44 -20.64 -19.44
N GLU A 143 -39.67 -21.10 -19.72
CA GLU A 143 -40.25 -21.46 -21.03
C GLU A 143 -40.21 -20.34 -22.09
N ILE A 144 -39.64 -19.19 -21.74
CA ILE A 144 -39.45 -18.04 -22.61
C ILE A 144 -37.95 -17.78 -22.65
N ALA A 145 -37.32 -18.05 -23.81
CA ALA A 145 -35.93 -17.73 -24.05
C ALA A 145 -35.74 -16.21 -23.89
N ILE A 146 -35.19 -15.78 -22.76
CA ILE A 146 -34.77 -14.39 -22.55
C ILE A 146 -33.65 -14.14 -23.55
N PRO A 147 -33.76 -13.19 -24.50
CA PRO A 147 -32.71 -12.95 -25.48
C PRO A 147 -31.38 -12.64 -24.78
N LYS A 148 -30.29 -13.21 -25.30
CA LYS A 148 -28.92 -12.93 -24.86
C LYS A 148 -28.76 -11.42 -24.81
N ALA A 149 -28.23 -10.91 -23.70
CA ALA A 149 -27.90 -9.49 -23.66
C ALA A 149 -26.99 -9.14 -24.83
N GLU A 150 -27.27 -8.01 -25.48
CA GLU A 150 -26.43 -7.50 -26.56
C GLU A 150 -24.98 -7.35 -26.05
N PRO A 151 -23.96 -7.64 -26.90
CA PRO A 151 -22.56 -7.55 -26.50
C PRO A 151 -22.18 -6.23 -25.85
N GLU A 152 -22.79 -5.12 -26.28
CA GLU A 152 -22.60 -3.78 -25.75
C GLU A 152 -23.04 -3.68 -24.28
N ALA A 153 -24.16 -4.29 -23.91
CA ALA A 153 -24.63 -4.30 -22.53
C ALA A 153 -23.68 -5.08 -21.62
N ILE A 154 -23.14 -6.20 -22.13
CA ILE A 154 -22.15 -7.01 -21.41
C ILE A 154 -20.84 -6.23 -21.23
N VAL A 155 -20.35 -5.59 -22.30
CA VAL A 155 -19.15 -4.75 -22.25
C VAL A 155 -19.32 -3.59 -21.26
N MET A 156 -20.50 -2.95 -21.24
CA MET A 156 -20.80 -1.89 -20.29
C MET A 156 -20.77 -2.39 -18.83
N ALA A 157 -21.33 -3.57 -18.56
CA ALA A 157 -21.26 -4.18 -17.23
C ALA A 157 -19.82 -4.54 -16.82
N LEU A 158 -19.00 -5.06 -17.75
CA LEU A 158 -17.57 -5.30 -17.50
C LEU A 158 -16.81 -4.00 -17.24
N PHE A 159 -17.11 -2.94 -17.98
CA PHE A 159 -16.55 -1.63 -17.74
C PHE A 159 -16.93 -1.07 -16.36
N LEU A 160 -18.18 -1.24 -15.91
CA LEU A 160 -18.61 -0.84 -14.56
C LEU A 160 -17.88 -1.62 -13.47
N SER A 161 -17.62 -2.91 -13.68
CA SER A 161 -16.79 -3.71 -12.79
C SER A 161 -15.37 -3.13 -12.64
N LEU A 162 -14.76 -2.70 -13.75
CA LEU A 162 -13.47 -2.00 -13.72
C LEU A 162 -13.59 -0.63 -13.03
N GLN A 163 -14.66 0.13 -13.25
CA GLN A 163 -14.92 1.37 -12.51
C GLN A 163 -14.97 1.16 -11.00
N CYS A 164 -15.66 0.12 -10.54
CA CYS A 164 -15.67 -0.22 -9.12
C CYS A 164 -14.28 -0.61 -8.60
N LEU A 165 -13.51 -1.39 -9.36
CA LEU A 165 -12.15 -1.80 -9.00
C LEU A 165 -11.21 -0.60 -8.76
N TYR A 166 -11.33 0.44 -9.57
CA TYR A 166 -10.48 1.63 -9.50
C TYR A 166 -11.14 2.84 -8.82
N LYS A 167 -12.34 2.66 -8.26
CA LYS A 167 -13.07 3.72 -7.55
C LYS A 167 -12.27 4.18 -6.34
N GLY A 168 -12.24 5.49 -6.10
CA GLY A 168 -11.94 6.05 -4.79
C GLY A 168 -10.47 6.16 -4.35
N ASP A 169 -9.46 5.61 -5.04
CA ASP A 169 -8.08 6.08 -4.80
C ASP A 169 -7.07 5.60 -5.86
N MET A 170 -6.32 6.55 -6.41
CA MET A 170 -5.06 6.31 -7.13
C MET A 170 -4.00 5.58 -6.27
N ARG A 171 -4.28 5.24 -5.00
CA ARG A 171 -3.36 4.51 -4.12
C ARG A 171 -3.25 3.01 -4.46
N LEU A 172 -4.31 2.36 -4.95
CA LEU A 172 -4.21 1.02 -5.55
C LEU A 172 -3.29 1.03 -6.79
N ILE A 173 -3.23 2.17 -7.49
CA ILE A 173 -2.34 2.41 -8.64
C ILE A 173 -0.93 2.78 -8.15
N ARG A 174 -0.78 3.53 -7.06
CA ARG A 174 0.53 3.92 -6.53
C ARG A 174 1.27 2.78 -5.85
N GLU A 175 0.58 1.79 -5.29
CA GLU A 175 1.24 0.54 -4.84
C GLU A 175 1.82 -0.27 -6.02
N SER A 176 1.44 0.04 -7.27
CA SER A 176 1.99 -0.55 -8.50
C SER A 176 3.18 0.22 -9.11
N ALA A 177 3.49 1.43 -8.63
CA ALA A 177 4.60 2.25 -9.12
C ALA A 177 5.73 2.25 -8.09
N ASP A 178 6.49 1.14 -8.08
CA ASP A 178 7.46 0.79 -7.06
C ASP A 178 6.87 0.69 -5.64
N PRO A 179 7.43 -0.11 -4.74
CA PRO A 179 7.22 0.15 -3.33
C PRO A 179 7.71 1.59 -3.09
N ASP A 180 6.77 2.52 -2.86
CA ASP A 180 7.06 3.92 -2.57
C ASP A 180 8.24 3.93 -1.60
N ARG A 181 9.39 4.48 -2.01
CA ARG A 181 10.59 4.55 -1.15
C ARG A 181 10.22 5.10 0.23
N LYS A 182 9.12 5.85 0.36
CA LYS A 182 8.54 6.28 1.63
C LYS A 182 7.82 5.18 2.41
N GLN A 183 7.05 4.28 1.79
CA GLN A 183 6.45 3.11 2.47
C GLN A 183 7.48 2.02 2.77
N LEU A 184 8.44 1.76 1.88
CA LEU A 184 9.61 0.93 2.21
C LEU A 184 10.42 1.57 3.33
N ALA A 185 10.62 2.90 3.34
CA ALA A 185 11.26 3.59 4.47
C ALA A 185 10.39 3.66 5.73
N LYS A 186 9.08 3.39 5.64
CA LYS A 186 8.13 3.30 6.78
C LYS A 186 8.06 1.89 7.33
N ASN A 187 8.09 0.86 6.48
CA ASN A 187 8.16 -0.54 6.87
C ASN A 187 9.59 -0.90 7.34
N ALA A 188 10.61 -0.35 6.69
CA ALA A 188 11.97 -0.29 7.21
C ALA A 188 12.09 0.71 8.37
N SER A 189 11.09 1.55 8.67
CA SER A 189 11.02 2.28 9.95
C SER A 189 10.45 1.45 11.09
N THR A 190 9.73 0.38 10.78
CA THR A 190 9.42 -0.67 11.74
C THR A 190 10.60 -1.63 11.90
N GLU A 191 11.45 -1.78 10.88
CA GLU A 191 12.80 -2.39 10.97
C GLU A 191 13.92 -1.37 11.29
N ARG A 192 13.61 -0.12 11.68
CA ARG A 192 14.62 0.94 11.97
C ARG A 192 15.41 0.72 13.24
N SER A 193 15.45 -0.50 13.75
CA SER A 193 16.49 -0.90 14.69
C SER A 193 17.85 -1.13 14.01
N LYS A 194 17.99 -1.01 12.67
CA LYS A 194 19.21 -1.51 11.99
C LYS A 194 19.99 -0.61 11.01
N HIS A 195 19.68 0.68 10.82
CA HIS A 195 20.47 1.54 9.87
C HIS A 195 21.06 2.82 10.48
N TYR A 196 20.82 3.11 11.76
CA TYR A 196 21.49 4.21 12.47
C TYR A 196 22.51 3.71 13.49
N THR A 197 22.72 2.40 13.58
CA THR A 197 23.57 1.78 14.60
C THR A 197 24.98 2.35 14.64
N PRO A 198 25.69 2.54 13.49
CA PRO A 198 27.04 3.13 13.53
C PRO A 198 27.05 4.60 13.98
N ALA A 199 26.07 5.40 13.53
CA ALA A 199 25.96 6.81 13.93
C ALA A 199 25.52 6.97 15.39
N GLN A 200 24.68 6.07 15.89
CA GLN A 200 24.23 6.02 17.27
C GLN A 200 25.36 5.59 18.21
N VAL A 201 26.13 4.57 17.82
CA VAL A 201 27.35 4.15 18.52
C VAL A 201 28.36 5.30 18.56
N GLN A 202 28.60 5.96 17.43
CA GLN A 202 29.47 7.13 17.39
C GLN A 202 28.96 8.27 18.28
N THR A 203 27.64 8.48 18.35
CA THR A 203 27.04 9.46 19.26
C THR A 203 27.34 9.13 20.71
N CYS A 204 27.23 7.85 21.13
CA CYS A 204 27.61 7.43 22.47
C CYS A 204 29.09 7.68 22.78
N ILE A 205 29.98 7.41 21.82
CA ILE A 205 31.43 7.64 21.97
C ILE A 205 31.70 9.14 22.16
N LEU A 206 31.16 9.99 21.28
CA LEU A 206 31.36 11.44 21.33
C LEU A 206 30.79 12.06 22.62
N LEU A 207 29.67 11.54 23.14
CA LEU A 207 29.12 11.99 24.43
C LEU A 207 30.03 11.67 25.63
N LYS A 208 30.84 10.61 25.54
CA LYS A 208 31.82 10.24 26.57
C LYS A 208 33.11 11.04 26.41
N GLU A 209 33.64 11.11 25.19
CA GLU A 209 34.93 11.75 24.90
C GLU A 209 34.91 13.27 25.07
N PHE A 210 33.80 13.93 24.71
CA PHE A 210 33.69 15.39 24.75
C PHE A 210 32.95 15.92 25.98
N ALA A 211 32.71 15.06 26.99
CA ALA A 211 32.11 15.48 28.24
C ALA A 211 33.02 16.54 28.91
N PRO A 212 32.50 17.73 29.25
CA PRO A 212 33.29 18.74 29.93
C PRO A 212 33.63 18.30 31.35
N LYS A 213 34.70 18.86 31.94
CA LYS A 213 35.04 18.63 33.35
C LYS A 213 33.86 19.06 34.22
N GLY A 214 33.23 18.10 34.90
CA GLY A 214 31.99 18.31 35.66
C GLY A 214 30.72 17.81 34.99
N GLY A 215 30.80 17.23 33.78
CA GLY A 215 29.69 16.56 33.09
C GLY A 215 28.77 17.48 32.30
N TRP A 216 27.89 16.89 31.49
CA TRP A 216 26.90 17.61 30.70
C TRP A 216 25.88 18.30 31.61
N THR A 217 25.59 19.56 31.31
CA THR A 217 24.58 20.37 32.01
C THR A 217 23.24 20.38 31.28
N SER A 218 23.23 20.14 29.96
CA SER A 218 22.00 20.07 29.17
C SER A 218 22.16 19.29 27.85
N LYS A 219 21.07 18.63 27.43
CA LYS A 219 20.97 17.93 26.15
C LYS A 219 21.24 18.85 24.94
N PRO A 220 20.75 20.11 24.89
CA PRO A 220 21.04 21.02 23.78
C PRO A 220 22.53 21.39 23.66
N GLN A 221 23.22 21.56 24.80
CA GLN A 221 24.65 21.84 24.82
C GLN A 221 25.45 20.64 24.31
N ALA A 222 25.16 19.44 24.85
CA ALA A 222 25.79 18.20 24.40
C ALA A 222 25.60 17.99 22.89
N ALA A 223 24.36 18.14 22.40
CA ALA A 223 24.05 18.01 20.98
C ALA A 223 24.76 19.05 20.11
N LYS A 224 24.96 20.28 20.59
CA LYS A 224 25.69 21.32 19.85
C LYS A 224 27.18 20.98 19.72
N VAL A 225 27.79 20.48 20.79
CA VAL A 225 29.22 20.16 20.85
C VAL A 225 29.57 18.99 19.93
N ILE A 226 28.77 17.92 19.93
CA ILE A 226 29.11 16.71 19.16
C ILE A 226 28.60 16.74 17.71
N ALA A 227 27.73 17.70 17.35
CA ALA A 227 27.09 17.70 16.04
C ALA A 227 28.07 17.87 14.87
N SER A 228 29.05 18.77 14.97
CA SER A 228 30.02 19.00 13.88
C SER A 228 30.91 17.77 13.63
N ILE A 229 31.31 17.09 14.70
CA ILE A 229 32.17 15.89 14.63
C ILE A 229 31.37 14.69 14.08
N LEU A 230 30.11 14.57 14.52
CA LEU A 230 29.21 13.54 13.99
C LEU A 230 28.86 13.80 12.53
N GLU A 231 28.73 15.06 12.11
CA GLU A 231 28.52 15.44 10.70
C GLU A 231 29.66 14.97 9.80
N GLU A 232 30.90 15.20 10.23
CA GLU A 232 32.11 14.75 9.53
C GLU A 232 32.13 13.21 9.43
N PHE A 233 31.87 12.51 10.53
CA PHE A 233 31.77 11.04 10.54
C PHE A 233 30.70 10.52 9.58
N LEU A 234 29.51 11.13 9.56
CA LEU A 234 28.42 10.74 8.68
C LEU A 234 28.76 10.97 7.20
N THR A 235 29.46 12.06 6.90
CA THR A 235 29.88 12.42 5.54
C THR A 235 30.97 11.47 5.03
N LEU A 236 32.02 11.24 5.83
CA LEU A 236 33.14 10.37 5.47
C LEU A 236 32.69 8.92 5.23
N ASN A 237 31.77 8.42 6.07
CA ASN A 237 31.30 7.04 5.98
C ASN A 237 30.07 6.86 5.07
N LYS A 238 29.61 7.91 4.37
CA LYS A 238 28.43 7.89 3.50
C LYS A 238 27.16 7.35 4.19
N ILE A 239 26.96 7.67 5.46
CA ILE A 239 25.86 7.13 6.31
C ILE A 239 24.53 7.91 6.11
N SER A 240 24.41 8.75 5.07
CA SER A 240 23.16 9.44 4.71
C SER A 240 23.19 10.02 3.29
N THR A 241 22.03 10.50 2.82
CA THR A 241 21.98 11.30 1.58
C THR A 241 22.59 12.69 1.80
N PRO A 242 23.33 13.27 0.83
CA PRO A 242 24.10 14.51 1.03
C PRO A 242 23.28 15.70 1.54
N ASN A 243 22.00 15.78 1.15
CA ASN A 243 21.10 16.88 1.53
C ASN A 243 20.56 16.77 2.97
N GLN A 244 20.89 15.71 3.72
CA GLN A 244 20.41 15.46 5.08
C GLN A 244 21.47 15.66 6.17
N VAL A 245 22.72 15.90 5.78
CA VAL A 245 23.86 16.09 6.69
C VAL A 245 24.23 17.57 6.64
N THR A 246 23.43 18.38 7.33
CA THR A 246 23.74 19.79 7.59
C THR A 246 23.86 20.00 9.10
N PRO A 247 24.59 21.01 9.59
CA PRO A 247 24.85 21.17 11.02
C PRO A 247 23.58 21.22 11.87
N GLY A 248 22.55 21.95 11.39
CA GLY A 248 21.25 22.06 12.07
C GLY A 248 20.45 20.74 12.08
N ASN A 249 20.56 19.94 11.02
CA ASN A 249 19.87 18.66 10.93
C ASN A 249 20.52 17.59 11.81
N VAL A 250 21.85 17.56 11.87
CA VAL A 250 22.60 16.65 12.76
C VAL A 250 22.33 16.98 14.21
N GLN A 251 22.38 18.27 14.60
CA GLN A 251 22.06 18.68 15.96
C GLN A 251 20.62 18.34 16.36
N ARG A 252 19.64 18.52 15.46
CA ARG A 252 18.25 18.13 15.71
C ARG A 252 18.12 16.61 15.87
N ARG A 253 18.87 15.84 15.09
CA ARG A 253 18.88 14.37 15.14
C ARG A 253 19.47 13.86 16.45
N VAL A 254 20.59 14.41 16.91
CA VAL A 254 21.20 14.07 18.20
C VAL A 254 20.24 14.36 19.36
N ARG A 255 19.58 15.53 19.36
CA ARG A 255 18.56 15.85 20.38
C ARG A 255 17.44 14.81 20.42
N ASN A 256 16.90 14.45 19.25
CA ASN A 256 15.88 13.42 19.17
C ASN A 256 16.38 12.07 19.70
N TRP A 257 17.63 11.68 19.40
CA TRP A 257 18.20 10.43 19.92
C TRP A 257 18.39 10.44 21.44
N LEU A 258 18.79 11.56 22.03
CA LEU A 258 18.87 11.72 23.50
C LEU A 258 17.52 11.55 24.21
N ASP A 259 16.40 11.67 23.49
CA ASP A 259 15.04 11.53 24.02
C ASP A 259 14.39 10.18 23.68
N THR A 260 14.88 9.47 22.65
CA THR A 260 14.18 8.30 22.07
C THR A 260 15.01 7.02 22.02
N ILE A 261 16.33 7.09 22.23
CA ILE A 261 17.23 5.93 22.16
C ILE A 261 17.89 5.72 23.52
N GLU A 262 17.49 4.65 24.20
CA GLU A 262 17.88 4.34 25.59
C GLU A 262 19.40 4.30 25.78
N SER A 263 20.15 3.66 24.87
CA SER A 263 21.61 3.56 24.99
C SER A 263 22.34 4.91 24.91
N ILE A 264 21.82 5.84 24.10
CA ILE A 264 22.37 7.20 23.97
C ILE A 264 21.98 8.04 25.20
N GLN A 265 20.75 7.87 25.69
CA GLN A 265 20.30 8.50 26.92
C GLN A 265 21.16 8.06 28.11
N MET A 266 21.46 6.78 28.24
CA MET A 266 22.34 6.25 29.28
C MET A 266 23.75 6.82 29.17
N ALA A 267 24.35 6.83 27.97
CA ALA A 267 25.66 7.43 27.77
C ALA A 267 25.71 8.92 28.16
N TYR A 268 24.63 9.67 27.90
CA TYR A 268 24.50 11.05 28.35
C TYR A 268 24.40 11.15 29.88
N LEU A 269 23.52 10.35 30.51
CA LEU A 269 23.30 10.36 31.96
C LEU A 269 24.54 9.95 32.77
N GLU A 270 25.28 8.95 32.29
CA GLU A 270 26.57 8.52 32.87
C GLU A 270 27.60 9.66 32.92
N ASN A 271 27.44 10.67 32.06
CA ASN A 271 28.36 11.78 31.90
C ASN A 271 27.71 13.12 32.24
N CYS A 272 26.58 13.12 32.94
CA CYS A 272 25.94 14.33 33.45
C CYS A 272 26.63 14.81 34.73
N SER A 273 26.52 16.12 34.99
CA SER A 273 26.93 16.66 36.28
C SER A 273 26.04 16.09 37.40
N THR A 274 26.65 15.49 38.42
CA THR A 274 25.94 15.02 39.62
C THR A 274 25.45 16.17 40.51
N ALA A 275 25.64 17.43 40.10
CA ALA A 275 25.26 18.61 40.86
C ALA A 275 23.76 18.97 40.83
N ASN A 276 22.89 18.18 40.17
CA ASN A 276 21.44 18.41 40.15
C ASN A 276 20.64 17.09 40.23
N ILE A 277 20.89 16.29 41.28
CA ILE A 277 19.85 15.44 41.87
C ILE A 277 19.43 16.10 43.19
#